data_AF-A0A7J7K2T5-F1
#
_entry.id   AF-A0A7J7K2T5-F1
#
_cell.length_a   1.000
_cell.length_b   1.000
_cell.length_c   1.000
_cell.angle_alpha   90.00
_cell.angle_beta   90.00
_cell.angle_gamma   90.00
#
_symmetry.space_group_name_H-M   'P 1'
#
loop_
_entity.id
_entity.type
_entity.pdbx_description
1 polymer ?
#
loop_
_entity_poly.entity_id
_entity_poly.type
_entity_poly.pdbx_seq_one_letter_code
_entity_poly.pdbx_strand_id
1 'polypeptide(L)'
;MSVTTSVDLINELKRFHYLEAERVETYGLFEEGFRAYLKGAPNYNLQMYKELVNEITTTFLNISKDIIGIKNIFEENGQHAISESVSKIQSLEQKKLQLTADLQIIRQKEIDEPYDALADEIKELKSK
;
A
#
# COMPACT_ATOMS: atom_id res chain seq x y z
N MET A 1 -27.73 -25.14 0.13
CA MET A 1 -26.27 -24.90 0.13
C MET A 1 -25.73 -25.59 -1.11
N SER A 2 -25.21 -24.84 -2.08
CA SER A 2 -24.55 -25.45 -3.24
C SER A 2 -23.24 -26.07 -2.78
N VAL A 3 -22.94 -27.29 -3.20
CA VAL A 3 -21.66 -27.95 -2.90
C VAL A 3 -20.58 -27.25 -3.72
N THR A 4 -19.70 -26.50 -3.06
CA THR A 4 -18.50 -25.92 -3.70
C THR A 4 -17.65 -27.06 -4.24
N THR A 5 -17.33 -27.02 -5.53
CA THR A 5 -16.50 -28.05 -6.15
C THR A 5 -15.02 -27.74 -5.98
N SER A 6 -14.15 -28.74 -6.17
CA SER A 6 -12.71 -28.51 -6.21
C SER A 6 -12.31 -27.51 -7.31
N VAL A 7 -13.05 -27.45 -8.43
CA VAL A 7 -12.82 -26.48 -9.51
C VAL A 7 -13.09 -25.06 -9.04
N ASP A 8 -14.14 -24.86 -8.24
CA ASP A 8 -14.49 -23.54 -7.69
C ASP A 8 -13.41 -23.02 -6.74
N LEU A 9 -12.87 -23.88 -5.86
CA LEU A 9 -11.77 -23.51 -4.96
C LEU A 9 -10.48 -23.14 -5.71
N ILE A 10 -10.18 -23.84 -6.82
CA ILE A 10 -9.04 -23.50 -7.68
C ILE A 10 -9.25 -22.13 -8.33
N ASN A 11 -10.48 -21.81 -8.75
CA ASN A 11 -10.79 -20.52 -9.35
C ASN A 11 -10.64 -19.38 -8.33
N GLU A 12 -11.04 -19.59 -7.07
CA GLU A 12 -10.80 -18.60 -6.01
C GLU A 12 -9.31 -18.40 -5.73
N LEU A 13 -8.49 -19.46 -5.79
CA LEU A 13 -7.04 -19.32 -5.66
C LEU A 13 -6.43 -18.51 -6.83
N LYS A 14 -6.89 -18.74 -8.06
CA LYS A 14 -6.46 -17.95 -9.22
C LYS A 14 -6.87 -16.48 -9.08
N ARG A 15 -8.09 -16.23 -8.59
CA ARG A 15 -8.58 -14.87 -8.34
C ARG A 15 -7.75 -14.19 -7.25
N PHE A 16 -7.38 -14.90 -6.19
CA PHE A 16 -6.45 -14.39 -5.18
C PHE A 16 -5.12 -13.94 -5.81
N HIS A 17 -4.51 -14.76 -6.67
CA HIS A 17 -3.27 -14.38 -7.36
C HIS A 17 -3.42 -13.15 -8.26
N TYR A 18 -4.55 -13.02 -8.96
CA TYR A 18 -4.83 -11.84 -9.77
C TYR A 18 -4.94 -10.58 -8.91
N LEU A 19 -5.65 -10.66 -7.78
CA LEU A 19 -5.81 -9.56 -6.82
C LEU A 19 -4.48 -9.14 -6.19
N GLU A 20 -3.59 -10.09 -5.90
CA GLU A 20 -2.24 -9.79 -5.41
C GLU A 20 -1.37 -9.13 -6.51
N ALA A 21 -1.52 -9.52 -7.77
CA ALA A 21 -0.84 -8.85 -8.88
C ALA A 21 -1.32 -7.40 -9.05
N GLU A 22 -2.64 -7.17 -9.03
CA GLU A 22 -3.24 -5.83 -9.07
C GLU A 22 -2.76 -4.96 -7.88
N ARG A 23 -2.63 -5.57 -6.69
CA ARG A 23 -2.07 -4.89 -5.51
C ARG A 23 -0.64 -4.44 -5.75
N VAL A 24 0.21 -5.29 -6.35
CA VAL A 24 1.60 -4.95 -6.67
C VAL A 24 1.66 -3.79 -7.67
N GLU A 25 0.84 -3.80 -8.71
CA GLU A 25 0.74 -2.69 -9.67
C GLU A 25 0.29 -1.40 -8.99
N THR A 26 -0.68 -1.49 -8.07
CA THR A 26 -1.18 -0.35 -7.28
C THR A 26 -0.07 0.28 -6.43
N TYR A 27 0.79 -0.52 -5.79
CA TYR A 27 1.97 0.02 -5.10
C TYR A 27 2.94 0.72 -6.05
N GLY A 28 3.11 0.21 -7.28
CA GLY A 28 3.93 0.84 -8.32
C GLY A 28 3.41 2.23 -8.68
N LEU A 29 2.11 2.34 -8.96
CA LEU A 29 1.43 3.62 -9.24
C LEU A 29 1.55 4.60 -8.07
N PHE A 30 1.44 4.09 -6.85
CA PHE A 30 1.55 4.92 -5.66
C PHE A 30 2.95 5.54 -5.51
N GLU A 31 4.01 4.74 -5.68
CA GLU A 31 5.39 5.23 -5.65
C GLU A 31 5.70 6.17 -6.83
N GLU A 32 5.19 5.87 -8.03
CA GLU A 32 5.35 6.73 -9.20
C GLU A 32 4.73 8.12 -8.98
N GLY A 33 3.50 8.16 -8.50
CA GLY A 33 2.83 9.42 -8.22
C GLY A 33 3.45 10.17 -7.05
N PHE A 34 3.96 9.48 -6.03
CA PHE A 34 4.71 10.13 -4.96
C PHE A 34 6.02 10.74 -5.46
N ARG A 35 6.77 10.04 -6.32
CA ARG A 35 7.98 10.61 -6.95
C ARG A 35 7.65 11.81 -7.83
N ALA A 36 6.54 11.76 -8.57
CA ALA A 36 6.08 12.90 -9.35
C ALA A 36 5.70 14.09 -8.47
N TYR A 37 5.03 13.84 -7.34
CA TYR A 37 4.72 14.84 -6.33
C TYR A 37 5.99 15.51 -5.77
N LEU A 38 6.98 14.71 -5.35
CA LEU A 38 8.24 15.24 -4.80
C LEU A 38 9.05 16.07 -5.81
N LYS A 39 9.01 15.74 -7.10
CA LYS A 39 9.65 16.55 -8.16
C LYS A 39 9.07 17.97 -8.28
N GLY A 40 7.87 18.19 -7.74
CA GLY A 40 7.24 19.50 -7.70
C GLY A 40 7.83 20.45 -6.66
N ALA A 41 8.75 20.00 -5.79
CA ALA A 41 9.32 20.82 -4.73
C ALA A 41 9.95 22.13 -5.28
N PRO A 42 9.79 23.27 -4.58
CA PRO A 42 8.99 23.45 -3.36
C PRO A 42 7.48 23.67 -3.64
N ASN A 43 7.10 23.83 -4.90
CA ASN A 43 5.73 24.16 -5.34
C ASN A 43 4.90 22.91 -5.59
N TYR A 44 4.70 22.11 -4.55
CA TYR A 44 3.97 20.85 -4.62
C TYR A 44 2.56 21.01 -5.19
N ASN A 45 2.15 20.07 -6.05
CA ASN A 45 0.75 19.91 -6.41
C ASN A 45 0.05 18.95 -5.44
N LEU A 46 -0.24 19.45 -4.25
CA LEU A 46 -0.87 18.65 -3.18
C LEU A 46 -2.27 18.15 -3.57
N GLN A 47 -3.01 18.90 -4.37
CA GLN A 47 -4.36 18.51 -4.77
C GLN A 47 -4.33 17.25 -5.65
N MET A 48 -3.50 17.23 -6.69
CA MET A 48 -3.33 16.04 -7.53
C MET A 48 -2.85 14.83 -6.73
N TYR A 49 -1.92 15.04 -5.79
CA TYR A 49 -1.42 13.92 -4.98
C TYR A 49 -2.48 13.35 -4.04
N LYS A 50 -3.33 14.20 -3.44
CA LYS A 50 -4.46 13.75 -2.60
C LYS A 50 -5.47 12.94 -3.40
N GLU A 51 -5.77 13.36 -4.63
CA GLU A 51 -6.67 12.63 -5.53
C GLU A 51 -6.13 11.23 -5.81
N LEU A 52 -4.85 11.13 -6.19
CA LEU A 52 -4.18 9.84 -6.36
C LEU A 52 -4.23 8.98 -5.09
N VAL A 53 -3.89 9.54 -3.92
CA VAL A 53 -3.93 8.79 -2.65
C VAL A 53 -5.33 8.23 -2.39
N ASN A 54 -6.40 8.98 -2.70
CA ASN A 54 -7.77 8.50 -2.54
C ASN A 54 -8.10 7.36 -3.50
N GLU A 55 -7.67 7.44 -4.76
CA GLU A 55 -7.84 6.37 -5.74
C GLU A 55 -7.11 5.10 -5.30
N ILE A 56 -5.82 5.22 -4.97
CA ILE A 56 -4.99 4.12 -4.48
C ILE A 56 -5.58 3.47 -3.22
N THR A 57 -6.03 4.28 -2.26
CA THR A 57 -6.67 3.79 -1.03
C THR A 57 -7.94 3.00 -1.35
N THR A 58 -8.77 3.51 -2.27
CA THR A 58 -9.99 2.83 -2.71
C THR A 58 -9.68 1.48 -3.35
N THR A 59 -8.67 1.41 -4.22
CA THR A 59 -8.23 0.17 -4.85
C THR A 59 -7.76 -0.85 -3.80
N PHE A 60 -6.87 -0.47 -2.87
CA PHE A 60 -6.43 -1.36 -1.79
C PHE A 60 -7.58 -1.87 -0.92
N LEU A 61 -8.57 -1.01 -0.62
CA LEU A 61 -9.75 -1.39 0.15
C LEU A 61 -10.60 -2.44 -0.59
N ASN A 62 -10.81 -2.26 -1.89
CA ASN A 62 -11.60 -3.19 -2.69
C ASN A 62 -10.90 -4.54 -2.82
N ILE A 63 -9.60 -4.55 -3.15
CA ILE A 63 -8.77 -5.77 -3.18
C ILE A 63 -8.85 -6.49 -1.82
N SER A 64 -8.71 -5.75 -0.72
CA SER A 64 -8.72 -6.34 0.62
C SER A 64 -10.06 -6.99 0.98
N LYS A 65 -11.18 -6.34 0.61
CA LYS A 65 -12.53 -6.90 0.80
C LYS A 65 -12.71 -8.19 0.01
N ASP A 66 -12.27 -8.21 -1.24
CA ASP A 66 -12.37 -9.38 -2.11
C ASP A 66 -11.55 -10.56 -1.58
N ILE A 67 -10.31 -10.30 -1.12
CA ILE A 67 -9.46 -11.33 -0.52
C ILE A 67 -10.05 -11.86 0.80
N ILE A 68 -10.69 -11.01 1.62
CA ILE A 68 -11.40 -11.49 2.82
C ILE A 68 -12.55 -12.42 2.42
N GLY A 69 -13.27 -12.13 1.34
CA GLY A 69 -14.27 -13.03 0.77
C GLY A 69 -13.67 -14.39 0.39
N ILE A 70 -12.57 -14.39 -0.35
CA ILE A 70 -11.85 -15.61 -0.76
C ILE A 70 -11.40 -16.43 0.46
N LYS A 71 -10.81 -15.77 1.45
CA LYS A 71 -10.39 -16.37 2.72
C LYS A 71 -11.55 -17.08 3.41
N ASN A 72 -12.72 -16.44 3.48
CA ASN A 72 -13.91 -17.04 4.09
C ASN A 72 -14.42 -18.25 3.29
N ILE A 73 -14.36 -18.23 1.96
CA ILE A 73 -14.71 -19.40 1.12
C ILE A 73 -13.79 -20.59 1.47
N PHE A 74 -12.48 -20.38 1.60
CA PHE A 74 -11.57 -21.45 2.00
C PHE A 74 -11.88 -21.98 3.40
N GLU A 75 -12.16 -21.09 4.36
CA GLU A 75 -12.54 -21.45 5.73
C GLU A 75 -13.80 -22.34 5.76
N GLU A 76 -14.87 -21.89 5.08
CA GLU A 76 -16.17 -22.58 5.04
C GLU A 76 -16.10 -23.97 4.37
N ASN A 77 -15.10 -24.18 3.51
CA ASN A 77 -14.86 -25.45 2.81
C ASN A 77 -13.76 -26.31 3.48
N GLY A 78 -13.40 -26.00 4.73
CA GLY A 78 -12.45 -26.78 5.55
C GLY A 78 -10.99 -26.65 5.13
N GLN A 79 -10.65 -25.69 4.26
CA GLN A 79 -9.29 -25.42 3.81
C GLN A 79 -8.56 -24.46 4.76
N HIS A 80 -8.54 -24.79 6.06
CA HIS A 80 -8.05 -23.90 7.12
C HIS A 80 -6.60 -23.43 6.90
N ALA A 81 -5.71 -24.30 6.45
CA ALA A 81 -4.31 -23.93 6.19
C ALA A 81 -4.17 -22.84 5.10
N ILE A 82 -5.04 -22.88 4.08
CA ILE A 82 -5.06 -21.86 3.02
C ILE A 82 -5.66 -20.56 3.56
N SER A 83 -6.78 -20.65 4.28
CA SER A 83 -7.42 -19.50 4.95
C SER A 83 -6.47 -18.77 5.92
N GLU A 84 -5.71 -19.51 6.72
CA GLU A 84 -4.68 -18.96 7.61
C GLU A 84 -3.54 -18.30 6.83
N SER A 85 -3.09 -18.91 5.74
CA SER A 85 -2.06 -18.33 4.87
C SER A 85 -2.53 -17.01 4.24
N VAL A 86 -3.75 -16.96 3.71
CA VAL A 86 -4.36 -15.73 3.17
C VAL A 86 -4.50 -14.67 4.26
N SER A 87 -4.90 -15.05 5.47
CA SER A 87 -4.99 -14.13 6.62
C SER A 87 -3.63 -13.51 6.96
N LYS A 88 -2.58 -14.34 7.00
CA LYS A 88 -1.21 -13.88 7.26
C LYS A 88 -0.71 -12.92 6.18
N ILE A 89 -1.00 -13.22 4.91
CA ILE A 89 -0.66 -12.32 3.79
C ILE A 89 -1.36 -10.97 3.98
N GLN A 90 -2.65 -10.95 4.30
CA GLN A 90 -3.40 -9.71 4.53
C GLN A 90 -2.81 -8.87 5.69
N SER A 91 -2.39 -9.50 6.79
CA SER A 91 -1.72 -8.78 7.89
C SER A 91 -0.37 -8.19 7.47
N LEU A 92 0.40 -8.93 6.68
CA LEU A 92 1.68 -8.44 6.15
C LEU A 92 1.48 -7.29 5.18
N GLU A 93 0.45 -7.36 4.33
CA GLU A 93 0.11 -6.28 3.41
C GLU A 93 -0.36 -5.01 4.11
N GLN A 94 -1.15 -5.13 5.18
CA GLN A 94 -1.50 -3.98 6.01
C GLN A 94 -0.25 -3.31 6.60
N LYS A 95 0.68 -4.12 7.12
CA LYS A 95 1.95 -3.62 7.67
C LYS A 95 2.81 -2.95 6.59
N LYS A 96 2.88 -3.53 5.39
CA LYS A 96 3.62 -2.97 4.25
C LYS A 96 3.05 -1.63 3.83
N LEU A 97 1.72 -1.48 3.77
CA LEU A 97 1.08 -0.22 3.43
C LEU A 97 1.40 0.88 4.45
N GLN A 98 1.35 0.56 5.75
CA GLN A 98 1.74 1.49 6.81
C GLN A 98 3.20 1.94 6.66
N LEU A 99 4.12 0.98 6.50
CA LEU A 99 5.55 1.29 6.33
C LEU A 99 5.82 2.12 5.06
N THR A 100 5.04 1.89 4.00
CA THR A 100 5.14 2.66 2.75
C THR A 100 4.74 4.11 3.00
N ALA A 101 3.64 4.37 3.71
CA ALA A 101 3.20 5.72 4.06
C ALA A 101 4.22 6.42 4.97
N ASP A 102 4.73 5.73 5.99
CA ASP A 102 5.75 6.27 6.89
C ASP A 102 7.03 6.65 6.12
N LEU A 103 7.48 5.79 5.20
CA LEU A 103 8.63 6.06 4.34
C LEU A 103 8.43 7.28 3.45
N GLN A 104 7.23 7.46 2.89
CA GLN A 104 6.92 8.65 2.09
C GLN A 104 6.99 9.93 2.93
N ILE A 105 6.44 9.92 4.16
CA ILE A 105 6.52 11.06 5.06
C ILE A 105 7.98 11.43 5.36
N ILE A 106 8.83 10.42 5.63
CA ILE A 106 10.25 10.63 5.90
C ILE A 106 10.96 11.23 4.67
N ARG A 107 10.75 10.67 3.48
CA ARG A 107 11.37 11.15 2.24
C ARG A 107 10.96 12.58 1.90
N GLN A 108 9.71 12.96 2.17
CA GLN A 108 9.27 14.34 1.97
C GLN A 108 10.00 15.29 2.94
N LYS A 109 10.10 14.93 4.23
CA LYS A 109 10.83 15.73 5.22
C LYS A 109 12.30 15.95 4.86
N GLU A 110 12.97 14.93 4.32
CA GLU A 110 14.37 15.05 3.87
C GLU A 110 14.54 16.09 2.74
N ILE A 111 13.52 16.30 1.91
CA ILE A 111 13.52 17.30 0.84
C ILE A 111 13.17 18.68 1.38
N ASP A 112 12.17 18.76 2.27
CA ASP A 112 11.68 20.02 2.83
C ASP A 112 12.66 20.62 3.86
N GLU A 113 13.43 19.79 4.57
CA GLU A 113 14.39 20.20 5.60
C GLU A 113 15.76 19.52 5.37
N PRO A 114 16.56 19.97 4.40
CA PRO A 114 17.89 19.40 4.15
C PRO A 114 18.81 19.63 5.36
N TYR A 115 19.51 18.58 5.80
CA TYR A 115 20.42 18.64 6.96
C TYR A 115 21.48 19.75 6.83
N ASP A 116 21.93 20.05 5.61
CA ASP A 116 22.91 21.10 5.33
C ASP A 116 22.35 22.51 5.57
N ALA A 117 21.07 22.75 5.24
CA ALA A 117 20.41 24.03 5.52
C ALA A 117 20.27 24.28 7.03
N LEU A 118 19.96 23.22 7.80
CA LEU A 118 19.90 23.27 9.26
C LEU A 118 21.30 23.46 9.89
N ALA A 119 22.33 22.83 9.32
CA ALA A 119 23.71 22.96 9.80
C ALA A 119 24.26 24.38 9.62
N ASP A 120 23.90 25.05 8.53
CA ASP A 120 24.28 26.44 8.27
C ASP A 120 23.52 27.41 9.18
N GLU A 121 22.22 27.20 9.43
CA GLU A 121 21.45 27.98 10.41
C GLU A 121 22.02 27.85 11.85
N ILE A 122 22.42 26.63 12.24
CA ILE A 122 23.06 26.38 13.55
C ILE A 122 24.42 27.07 13.65
N LYS A 123 25.20 27.14 12.56
CA LYS A 123 26.46 27.89 12.54
C LYS A 123 26.23 29.39 12.69
N GLU A 124 25.24 29.95 11.98
CA GLU A 124 24.91 31.38 12.09
C GLU A 124 24.45 31.75 13.50
N LEU A 125 23.61 30.93 14.13
CA LEU A 125 23.17 31.14 15.52
C LEU A 125 24.30 31.05 16.55
N LYS A 126 25.32 30.22 16.32
CA LYS A 126 26.51 30.12 17.19
C LYS A 126 27.52 31.26 16.97
N SER A 127 27.38 32.01 15.88
CA SER A 127 28.26 33.14 15.55
C SER A 127 27.73 34.51 16.03
N LYS A 128 26.54 34.54 16.63
CA LYS A 128 25.96 35.69 17.34
C LYS A 128 26.19 35.58 18.85
#